data_AF-A0A3L6V3M0-F1
#
_entry.id   AF-A0A3L6V3M0-F1
#
_cell.length_a   1.000
_cell.length_b   1.000
_cell.length_c   1.000
_cell.angle_alpha   90.00
_cell.angle_beta   90.00
_cell.angle_gamma   90.00
#
_symmetry.space_group_name_H-M   'P 1'
#
loop_
_entity.id
_entity.type
_entity.pdbx_description
1 polymer ?
#
loop_
_entity_poly.entity_id
_entity_poly.type
_entity_poly.pdbx_seq_one_letter_code
_entity_poly.pdbx_strand_id
1 'polypeptide(L)' 'MTKYRSTRGDVRNYSFEEAVLSGLASDRGLFVPEEDSFPSLPPNALTEWASLSYQDLAVEILSLFIDAKEIP' A
#
# COMPACT_ATOMS: atom_id res chain seq x y z
N MET A 1 -0.09 3.65 9.08
CA MET A 1 -1.04 3.46 7.97
C MET A 1 -0.42 4.07 6.74
N THR A 2 -0.24 3.28 5.68
CA THR A 2 0.38 3.74 4.45
C THR A 2 -0.46 4.83 3.80
N LYS A 3 0.20 5.91 3.37
CA LYS A 3 -0.41 7.00 2.60
C LYS A 3 0.15 7.02 1.20
N TYR A 4 -0.60 7.62 0.28
CA TYR A 4 -0.26 7.68 -1.13
C TYR A 4 -0.07 9.13 -1.59
N ARG A 5 0.90 9.33 -2.48
CA ARG A 5 1.16 10.59 -3.18
C ARG A 5 1.30 10.35 -4.68
N SER A 6 1.14 11.41 -5.45
CA SER A 6 1.50 11.41 -6.87
C SER A 6 3.02 11.39 -7.05
N THR A 7 3.49 10.70 -8.08
CA THR A 7 4.89 10.75 -8.55
C THR A 7 5.34 12.14 -9.00
N ARG A 8 4.42 13.08 -9.22
CA ARG A 8 4.73 14.48 -9.56
C ARG A 8 4.71 15.43 -8.36
N GLY A 9 4.33 14.94 -7.19
CA GLY A 9 4.58 15.57 -5.89
C GLY A 9 3.52 16.56 -5.39
N ASP A 10 2.61 17.02 -6.26
CA ASP A 10 1.61 18.04 -5.91
C ASP A 10 0.38 17.47 -5.16
N VAL A 11 0.19 16.15 -5.22
CA VAL A 11 -0.92 15.44 -4.57
C VAL A 11 -0.38 14.46 -3.53
N ARG A 12 -0.88 14.52 -2.28
CA ARG A 12 -0.39 13.73 -1.13
C ARG A 12 -1.52 13.37 -0.15
N ASN A 13 -1.21 12.51 0.83
CA ASN A 13 -2.06 12.08 1.93
C ASN A 13 -3.29 11.25 1.55
N TYR A 14 -3.28 10.61 0.38
CA TYR A 14 -4.39 9.77 -0.05
C TYR A 14 -4.41 8.44 0.72
N SER A 15 -5.60 7.97 1.04
CA SER A 15 -5.87 6.58 1.42
C SER A 15 -5.68 5.62 0.23
N PHE A 16 -5.72 4.32 0.50
CA PHE A 16 -5.65 3.31 -0.56
C PHE A 16 -6.90 3.39 -1.46
N GLU A 17 -8.09 3.47 -0.86
CA GLU A 17 -9.37 3.61 -1.55
C GLU A 17 -9.39 4.84 -2.45
N GLU A 18 -9.00 6.01 -1.95
CA GLU A 18 -8.95 7.24 -2.75
C GLU A 18 -7.99 7.10 -3.94
N ALA A 19 -6.82 6.49 -3.74
CA ALA A 19 -5.85 6.29 -4.80
C ALA A 19 -6.37 5.33 -5.89
N VAL A 20 -7.00 4.22 -5.49
CA VAL A 20 -7.56 3.22 -6.41
C VAL A 20 -8.76 3.79 -7.19
N LEU A 21 -9.69 4.46 -6.51
CA LEU A 21 -10.89 5.04 -7.15
C LEU A 21 -10.56 6.23 -8.06
N SER A 22 -9.51 6.99 -7.73
CA SER A 22 -9.05 8.10 -8.59
C SER A 22 -8.37 7.61 -9.86
N GLY A 23 -7.68 6.47 -9.81
CA GLY A 23 -6.88 5.93 -10.90
C GLY A 23 -5.62 6.76 -11.20
N LEU A 24 -5.80 7.97 -11.75
CA LEU A 24 -4.74 8.96 -11.96
C LEU A 24 -4.89 10.13 -10.98
N ALA A 25 -3.75 10.62 -10.48
CA ALA A 25 -3.75 11.85 -9.69
C ALA A 25 -4.16 13.06 -10.55
N SER A 26 -4.65 14.13 -9.91
CA SER A 26 -5.09 15.35 -10.61
C SER A 26 -3.97 16.05 -11.39
N ASP A 27 -2.73 15.88 -10.97
CA ASP A 27 -1.52 16.33 -11.67
C ASP A 27 -1.07 15.40 -12.82
N ARG A 28 -1.88 14.37 -13.12
CA ARG A 28 -1.63 13.30 -14.10
C ARG A 28 -0.41 12.42 -13.79
N GLY A 29 0.05 12.42 -12.54
CA GLY A 29 1.01 11.44 -12.04
C GLY A 29 0.34 10.14 -11.59
N LEU A 30 1.16 9.19 -11.15
CA LEU A 30 0.72 7.89 -10.62
C LEU A 30 0.75 7.94 -9.10
N PHE A 31 -0.22 7.29 -8.45
CA PHE A 31 -0.18 7.12 -7.00
C PHE A 31 0.84 6.06 -6.60
N VAL A 32 1.72 6.41 -5.66
CA VAL A 32 2.65 5.48 -5.02
C VAL A 32 2.72 5.78 -3.51
N PRO A 33 3.05 4.79 -2.66
CA PRO A 33 3.18 5.00 -1.22
C PRO A 33 4.16 6.12 -0.88
N GLU A 34 3.83 6.95 0.11
CA GLU A 34 4.73 7.96 0.65
C GLU A 34 5.95 7.31 1.30
N GLU A 35 7.10 7.96 1.16
CA GLU A 35 8.40 7.41 1.56
C GLU A 35 8.50 7.21 3.08
N ASP A 36 7.91 8.10 3.86
CA ASP A 36 7.85 8.06 5.32
C ASP A 36 6.89 7.00 5.88
N SER A 37 5.97 6.50 5.04
CA SER A 37 4.96 5.49 5.41
C SER A 37 5.09 4.19 4.61
N PHE A 38 6.22 3.99 3.93
CA PHE A 38 6.49 2.74 3.22
C PHE A 38 6.65 1.60 4.23
N PRO A 39 5.87 0.51 4.13
CA PRO A 39 5.87 -0.52 5.13
C PRO A 39 7.18 -1.30 5.15
N SER A 40 7.63 -1.64 6.34
CA SER A 40 8.68 -2.65 6.56
C SER A 40 8.03 -4.01 6.74
N LEU A 41 8.74 -5.07 6.33
CA LEU A 41 8.30 -6.42 6.62
C LEU A 41 8.26 -6.66 8.14
N PRO A 42 7.27 -7.41 8.65
CA PRO A 42 7.25 -7.79 10.05
C PRO A 42 8.45 -8.70 10.39
N PRO A 43 8.82 -8.79 11.68
CA PRO A 43 9.84 -9.73 12.11
C PRO A 43 9.53 -11.15 11.62
N ASN A 44 10.55 -11.87 11.16
CA ASN A 44 10.45 -13.26 10.66
C ASN A 44 9.56 -13.49 9.42
N ALA A 45 9.04 -12.43 8.76
CA ALA A 45 8.19 -12.56 7.57
C ALA A 45 8.73 -13.55 6.55
N LEU A 46 10.03 -13.48 6.23
CA LEU A 46 10.64 -14.36 5.22
C LEU A 46 10.60 -15.85 5.60
N THR A 47 10.67 -16.17 6.88
CA THR A 47 10.63 -17.57 7.36
C THR A 47 9.19 -18.06 7.43
N GLU A 48 8.29 -17.25 8.00
CA GLU A 48 6.88 -17.61 8.20
C GLU A 48 6.14 -17.70 6.86
N TRP A 49 6.36 -16.72 5.99
CA TRP A 49 5.67 -16.60 4.71
C TRP A 49 6.16 -17.59 3.65
N ALA A 50 7.34 -18.20 3.84
CA ALA A 50 7.87 -19.20 2.91
C ALA A 50 6.98 -20.44 2.77
N SER A 51 6.12 -20.69 3.76
CA SER A 51 5.20 -21.83 3.79
C SER A 51 3.79 -21.51 3.31
N LEU A 52 3.50 -20.24 3.02
CA LEU A 52 2.15 -19.79 2.68
C LEU A 52 1.77 -20.17 1.25
N SER A 53 0.45 -20.33 1.05
CA SER A 53 -0.10 -20.35 -0.30
C SER A 53 0.10 -18.99 -0.97
N TYR A 54 -0.04 -18.93 -2.30
CA TYR A 54 0.02 -17.66 -3.01
C TYR A 54 -1.03 -16.67 -2.50
N GLN A 55 -2.24 -17.15 -2.23
CA GLN A 55 -3.36 -16.33 -1.77
C GLN A 55 -3.07 -15.75 -0.38
N ASP A 56 -2.59 -16.58 0.55
CA ASP A 56 -2.28 -16.12 1.91
C ASP A 56 -1.10 -15.13 1.88
N LEU A 57 -0.06 -15.41 1.07
CA LEU A 57 1.05 -14.48 0.88
C LEU A 57 0.59 -13.14 0.30
N ALA A 58 -0.35 -13.15 -0.66
CA ALA A 58 -0.90 -11.93 -1.23
C ALA A 58 -1.65 -11.11 -0.17
N VAL A 59 -2.43 -11.76 0.70
CA VAL A 59 -3.11 -11.09 1.82
C VAL A 59 -2.09 -10.45 2.76
N GLU A 60 -1.04 -11.17 3.17
CA GLU A 60 0.00 -10.65 4.06
C GLU A 60 0.69 -9.41 3.45
N ILE A 61 1.10 -9.49 2.17
CA ILE A 61 1.78 -8.38 1.50
C ILE A 61 0.84 -7.19 1.31
N LEU A 62 -0.38 -7.41 0.80
CA LEU A 62 -1.32 -6.32 0.50
C LEU A 62 -1.78 -5.62 1.78
N SER A 63 -1.97 -6.35 2.89
CA SER A 63 -2.34 -5.79 4.19
C SER A 63 -1.29 -4.83 4.77
N LEU A 64 -0.04 -4.89 4.31
CA LEU A 64 0.98 -3.90 4.68
C LEU A 64 0.72 -2.52 4.04
N PHE A 65 0.02 -2.48 2.92
CA PHE A 65 -0.25 -1.27 2.14
C PHE A 65 -1.69 -0.77 2.28
N ILE A 66 -2.62 -1.63 2.70
CA ILE A 66 -4.05 -1.33 2.81
C ILE A 66 -4.44 -1.31 4.30
N ASP A 67 -5.09 -0.24 4.76
CA ASP A 67 -5.56 -0.19 6.14
C ASP A 67 -6.74 -1.13 6.35
N ALA A 68 -6.73 -1.85 7.48
CA ALA A 68 -7.82 -2.76 7.86
C ALA A 68 -9.19 -2.06 8.02
N LYS A 69 -9.22 -0.73 8.17
CA LYS A 69 -10.46 0.06 8.16
C LYS A 69 -11.07 0.21 6.77
N GLU A 70 -10.24 0.15 5.73
CA GLU A 70 -10.66 0.24 4.33
C GLU A 70 -11.05 -1.14 3.79
N ILE A 71 -10.24 -2.17 4.11
CA ILE A 71 -10.52 -3.58 3.77
C ILE A 71 -10.22 -4.46 4.99
N PRO A 72 -11.25 -4.89 5.75
CA PRO A 72 -11.11 -5.75 6.93
C PRO A 72 -10.72 -7.20 6.63
#